data_AF-A0A9W7AZX9-F1
#
_entry.id   AF-A0A9W7AZX9-F1
#
_cell.length_a   1.000
_cell.length_b   1.000
_cell.length_c   1.000
_cell.angle_alpha   90.00
_cell.angle_beta   90.00
_cell.angle_gamma   90.00
#
_symmetry.space_group_name_H-M   'P 1'
#
loop_
_entity.id
_entity.type
_entity.pdbx_description
1 polymer ?
#
loop_
_entity_poly.entity_id
_entity_poly.type
_entity_poly.pdbx_seq_one_letter_code
_entity_poly.pdbx_strand_id
1 'polypeptide(L)'
;MAAVVGMLFHNAGIEFPGYLSKSENMRFSDVPDGFTGLFSIPTAGLAQIFFFCGVCELAIWPASNYSGDYGCGYGRPFVPNALEGDELKYKLDMEINQGRAAMMGIFGAMVGEGVTGQTLAEQYASGNIFGYGPP
;
A
#
# COMPACT_ATOMS: atom_id res chain seq x y z
N MET A 1 -0.39 -0.02 -6.47
CA MET A 1 1.09 0.03 -6.46
C MET A 1 1.64 0.27 -5.05
N ALA A 2 1.36 1.41 -4.41
CA ALA A 2 1.86 1.71 -3.07
C ALA A 2 1.56 0.62 -2.02
N ALA A 3 0.38 0.00 -2.07
CA ALA A 3 0.01 -1.10 -1.18
C ALA A 3 0.94 -2.33 -1.28
N VAL A 4 1.40 -2.68 -2.49
CA VAL A 4 2.33 -3.82 -2.67
C VAL A 4 3.68 -3.50 -2.05
N VAL A 5 4.18 -2.28 -2.24
CA VAL A 5 5.42 -1.83 -1.60
C VAL A 5 5.26 -1.86 -0.08
N GLY A 6 4.20 -1.29 0.47
CA GLY A 6 3.91 -1.33 1.90
C GLY A 6 3.88 -2.76 2.46
N MET A 7 3.15 -3.66 1.80
CA MET A 7 3.08 -5.08 2.18
C MET A 7 4.47 -5.73 2.22
N LEU A 8 5.34 -5.46 1.24
CA LEU A 8 6.70 -6.00 1.25
C LEU A 8 7.56 -5.44 2.38
N PHE A 9 7.44 -4.15 2.70
CA PHE A 9 8.16 -3.52 3.81
C PHE A 9 7.73 -4.09 5.17
N HIS A 10 6.42 -4.25 5.38
CA HIS A 10 5.87 -4.85 6.60
C HIS A 10 6.33 -6.30 6.77
N ASN A 11 6.18 -7.14 5.74
CA ASN A 11 6.67 -8.52 5.78
C ASN A 11 8.20 -8.66 5.86
N ALA A 12 8.96 -7.60 5.55
CA ALA A 12 10.41 -7.57 5.76
C ALA A 12 10.80 -7.20 7.21
N GLY A 13 9.84 -6.93 8.10
CA GLY A 13 10.06 -6.48 9.46
C GLY A 13 10.61 -5.06 9.56
N ILE A 14 10.39 -4.23 8.53
CA ILE A 14 10.86 -2.83 8.53
C ILE A 14 9.77 -1.96 9.15
N GLU A 15 9.95 -1.64 10.43
CA GLU A 15 8.99 -0.87 11.21
C GLU A 15 9.62 0.39 11.81
N PHE A 16 8.78 1.37 12.12
CA PHE A 16 9.23 2.55 12.84
C PHE A 16 9.47 2.23 14.32
N PRO A 17 10.62 2.63 14.90
CA PRO A 17 10.83 2.46 16.33
C PRO A 17 9.93 3.42 17.12
N GLY A 18 9.14 2.90 18.05
CA GLY A 18 8.40 3.71 19.02
C GLY A 18 6.94 3.30 19.20
N TYR A 19 6.16 4.24 19.78
CA TYR A 19 4.74 4.05 20.05
C TYR A 19 3.89 4.60 18.92
N LEU A 20 2.97 3.77 18.42
CA LEU A 20 1.89 4.17 17.52
C LEU A 20 0.88 5.06 18.27
N SER A 21 0.52 4.67 19.49
CA SER A 21 -0.36 5.45 20.36
C SER A 21 0.12 5.39 21.80
N LYS A 22 0.44 6.57 22.36
CA LYS A 22 0.84 6.70 23.77
C LYS A 22 -0.34 6.54 24.74
N SER A 23 -1.58 6.75 24.29
CA SER A 23 -2.77 6.56 25.13
C SER A 23 -3.17 5.09 25.25
N GLU A 24 -3.03 4.34 24.17
CA GLU A 24 -3.33 2.90 24.11
C GLU A 24 -2.09 2.02 24.42
N ASN A 25 -0.93 2.63 24.71
CA ASN A 25 0.36 1.95 24.91
C ASN A 25 0.74 0.95 23.80
N MET A 26 0.34 1.23 22.56
CA MET A 26 0.58 0.35 21.40
C MET A 26 1.85 0.79 20.65
N ARG A 27 2.76 -0.15 20.37
CA ARG A 27 3.94 0.07 19.53
C ARG A 27 3.66 -0.28 18.08
N PHE A 28 4.50 0.22 17.17
CA PHE A 28 4.43 -0.18 15.76
C PHE A 28 4.67 -1.69 15.57
N SER A 29 5.51 -2.29 16.40
CA SER A 29 5.79 -3.73 16.42
C SER A 29 4.66 -4.60 16.97
N ASP A 30 3.64 -3.99 17.58
CA ASP A 30 2.50 -4.72 18.12
C ASP A 30 1.37 -4.84 17.07
N VAL A 31 1.52 -4.21 15.90
CA VAL A 31 0.59 -4.30 14.78
C VAL A 31 0.94 -5.54 13.95
N PRO A 32 0.00 -6.47 13.70
CA PRO A 32 0.29 -7.65 12.90
C PRO A 32 0.54 -7.28 11.44
N ASP A 33 1.47 -8.00 10.82
CA ASP A 33 1.70 -7.92 9.39
C ASP A 33 0.52 -8.51 8.61
N GLY A 34 0.26 -7.96 7.42
CA GLY A 34 -0.82 -8.40 6.54
C GLY A 34 -2.11 -7.60 6.69
N PHE A 35 -3.20 -8.11 6.11
CA PHE A 35 -4.47 -7.39 6.00
C PHE A 35 -5.13 -7.10 7.37
N THR A 36 -4.86 -7.92 8.38
CA THR A 36 -5.41 -7.74 9.73
C THR A 36 -4.85 -6.52 10.44
N GLY A 37 -3.65 -6.05 10.06
CA GLY A 37 -3.01 -4.87 10.64
C GLY A 37 -3.87 -3.60 10.56
N LEU A 38 -4.67 -3.45 9.49
CA LEU A 38 -5.58 -2.31 9.35
C LEU A 38 -6.64 -2.24 10.46
N PHE A 39 -7.08 -3.40 10.96
CA PHE A 39 -8.10 -3.49 12.01
C PHE A 39 -7.52 -3.37 13.43
N SER A 40 -6.20 -3.50 13.58
CA SER A 40 -5.52 -3.28 14.86
C SER A 40 -5.25 -1.80 15.16
N ILE A 41 -5.41 -0.91 14.17
CA ILE A 41 -5.20 0.53 14.35
C ILE A 41 -6.36 1.13 15.15
N PRO A 42 -6.07 1.97 16.18
CA PRO A 42 -7.11 2.68 16.91
C PRO A 42 -8.03 3.50 15.99
N THR A 43 -9.33 3.51 16.30
CA THR A 43 -10.36 4.19 15.48
C THR A 43 -10.07 5.67 15.25
N ALA A 44 -9.51 6.35 16.24
CA ALA A 44 -9.07 7.74 16.11
C ALA A 44 -7.95 7.92 15.07
N GLY A 45 -7.02 6.97 14.96
CA GLY A 45 -5.98 6.97 13.92
C GLY A 45 -6.55 6.70 12.53
N LEU A 46 -7.48 5.76 12.41
CA LEU A 46 -8.19 5.51 11.15
C LEU A 46 -8.97 6.74 10.68
N ALA A 47 -9.62 7.46 11.59
CA ALA A 47 -10.32 8.71 11.27
C ALA A 47 -9.35 9.80 10.76
N GLN A 48 -8.14 9.89 11.31
CA GLN A 48 -7.12 10.82 10.84
C GLN A 48 -6.65 10.48 9.42
N ILE A 49 -6.42 9.20 9.12
CA ILE A 49 -6.04 8.74 7.77
C ILE A 49 -7.17 9.06 6.80
N PHE A 50 -8.42 8.72 7.13
CA PHE A 50 -9.57 9.00 6.27
C PHE A 50 -9.73 10.49 5.98
N PHE A 51 -9.61 11.34 7.01
CA PHE A 51 -9.69 12.79 6.84
C PHE A 51 -8.55 13.33 5.97
N PHE A 52 -7.31 12.89 6.20
CA PHE A 52 -6.16 13.30 5.39
C PHE A 52 -6.31 12.89 3.92
N CYS A 53 -6.68 11.63 3.67
CA CYS A 53 -6.96 11.15 2.31
C CYS A 53 -8.09 11.95 1.66
N GLY A 54 -9.17 12.23 2.39
CA GLY A 54 -10.28 13.04 1.89
C GLY A 54 -9.86 14.47 1.49
N VAL A 55 -9.02 15.14 2.28
CA VAL A 55 -8.48 16.46 1.92
C VAL A 55 -7.59 16.36 0.68
N CYS A 56 -6.73 15.35 0.61
CA CYS A 56 -5.86 15.16 -0.55
C CYS A 56 -6.67 14.91 -1.83
N GLU A 57 -7.68 14.06 -1.78
CA GLU A 57 -8.49 13.65 -2.94
C GLU A 57 -9.49 14.73 -3.40
N LEU A 58 -9.90 15.64 -2.51
CA LEU A 58 -10.86 16.70 -2.85
C LEU A 58 -10.20 18.05 -3.17
N ALA A 59 -9.11 18.40 -2.48
CA ALA A 59 -8.52 19.74 -2.56
C ALA A 59 -7.18 19.80 -3.29
N ILE A 60 -6.28 18.83 -3.05
CA ILE A 60 -4.90 18.88 -3.59
C ILE A 60 -4.85 18.20 -4.96
N TRP A 61 -5.38 16.99 -5.03
CA TRP A 61 -5.43 16.14 -6.22
C TRP A 61 -6.86 15.71 -6.46
N PRO A 62 -7.68 16.59 -7.08
CA PRO A 62 -9.11 16.38 -7.22
C PRO A 62 -9.41 15.18 -8.09
N ALA A 63 -9.96 14.10 -7.52
CA ALA A 63 -10.32 12.88 -8.25
C ALA A 63 -11.36 13.12 -9.38
N SER A 64 -12.01 14.28 -9.41
CA SER A 64 -12.86 14.71 -10.52
C SER A 64 -12.11 15.02 -11.81
N ASN A 65 -10.78 15.19 -11.76
CA ASN A 65 -9.94 15.35 -12.94
C ASN A 65 -9.50 13.99 -13.50
N TYR A 66 -10.26 13.48 -14.47
CA TYR A 66 -9.98 12.22 -15.17
C TYR A 66 -8.73 12.25 -16.06
N SER A 67 -8.09 13.40 -16.26
CA SER A 67 -6.83 13.48 -16.99
C SER A 67 -5.69 12.78 -16.26
N GLY A 68 -5.78 12.61 -14.94
CA GLY A 68 -4.72 12.02 -14.10
C GLY A 68 -3.44 12.84 -14.01
N ASP A 69 -3.32 13.92 -14.80
CA ASP A 69 -2.24 14.89 -14.71
C ASP A 69 -2.61 15.98 -13.68
N TYR A 70 -2.06 15.82 -12.49
CA TYR A 70 -2.25 16.74 -11.38
C TYR A 70 -1.13 17.78 -11.25
N GLY A 71 -0.39 18.05 -12.34
CA GLY A 71 0.79 18.92 -12.29
C GLY A 71 1.97 18.29 -11.55
N CYS A 72 1.96 16.96 -11.42
CA CYS A 72 3.04 16.18 -10.84
C CYS A 72 3.76 15.42 -11.96
N GLY A 73 4.99 15.84 -12.23
CA GLY A 73 5.84 15.24 -13.24
C GLY A 73 6.38 13.89 -12.79
N TYR A 74 6.81 13.07 -13.74
CA TYR A 74 7.40 11.76 -13.46
C TYR A 74 8.54 11.84 -12.44
N GLY A 75 8.32 11.33 -11.23
CA GLY A 75 9.28 11.37 -10.11
C GLY A 75 9.51 12.76 -9.51
N ARG A 76 8.71 13.77 -9.88
CA ARG A 76 8.81 15.15 -9.40
C ARG A 76 7.45 15.66 -8.90
N PRO A 77 7.15 15.50 -7.62
CA PRO A 77 5.90 16.01 -7.07
C PRO A 77 5.85 17.54 -7.21
N PHE A 78 4.70 18.06 -7.64
CA PHE A 78 4.40 19.50 -7.83
C PHE A 78 5.20 20.24 -8.93
N VAL A 79 5.92 19.53 -9.80
CA VAL A 79 6.60 20.14 -10.95
C VAL A 79 5.96 19.58 -12.22
N PRO A 80 5.61 20.40 -13.23
CA PRO A 80 5.07 19.90 -14.49
C PRO A 80 5.95 18.84 -15.15
N ASN A 81 5.32 17.94 -15.92
CA ASN A 81 6.06 16.95 -16.71
C ASN A 81 7.02 17.64 -17.68
N ALA A 82 8.31 17.34 -17.54
CA ALA A 82 9.34 17.76 -18.47
C ALA A 82 9.57 16.75 -19.61
N LEU A 83 8.79 15.66 -19.63
CA LEU A 83 8.90 14.57 -20.58
C LEU A 83 7.82 14.73 -21.66
N GLU A 84 8.21 14.69 -22.92
CA GLU A 84 7.33 14.84 -24.07
C GLU A 84 7.52 13.70 -25.07
N GLY A 85 6.51 13.44 -25.91
CA GLY A 85 6.61 12.47 -27.01
C GLY A 85 6.58 11.00 -26.57
N ASP A 86 7.42 10.19 -27.22
CA ASP A 86 7.37 8.72 -27.07
C ASP A 86 7.85 8.23 -25.70
N GLU A 87 8.72 8.98 -25.02
CA GLU A 87 9.18 8.64 -23.66
C GLU A 87 8.06 8.77 -22.63
N LEU A 88 7.19 9.77 -22.77
CA LEU A 88 6.03 9.95 -21.89
C LEU A 88 5.03 8.80 -22.06
N LYS A 89 4.73 8.43 -23.31
CA LYS A 89 3.82 7.31 -23.63
C LYS A 89 4.35 6.00 -23.05
N TYR A 90 5.64 5.72 -23.24
CA TYR A 90 6.27 4.52 -22.69
C TYR A 90 6.17 4.46 -21.16
N LYS A 91 6.43 5.56 -20.45
CA LYS A 91 6.33 5.60 -18.98
C LYS A 91 4.90 5.49 -18.48
N LEU A 92 3.93 6.05 -19.19
CA LEU A 92 2.52 5.91 -18.87
C LEU A 92 2.03 4.46 -19.07
N ASP A 93 2.48 3.80 -20.14
CA ASP A 93 2.22 2.38 -20.36
C ASP A 93 2.84 1.51 -19.26
N MET A 94 4.06 1.86 -18.81
CA MET A 94 4.67 1.21 -17.64
C MET A 94 3.84 1.41 -16.37
N GLU A 95 3.37 2.63 -16.10
CA GLU A 95 2.56 2.93 -14.91
C GLU A 95 1.25 2.12 -14.91
N ILE A 96 0.54 2.07 -16.03
CA ILE A 96 -0.69 1.26 -16.15
C ILE A 96 -0.41 -0.23 -15.97
N ASN A 97 0.64 -0.75 -16.60
CA ASN A 97 0.95 -2.18 -16.49
C ASN A 97 1.41 -2.56 -15.08
N GLN A 98 2.18 -1.71 -14.40
CA GLN A 98 2.53 -1.88 -13.00
C GLN A 98 1.31 -1.74 -12.08
N GLY A 99 0.39 -0.83 -12.41
CA GLY A 99 -0.90 -0.69 -11.75
C GLY A 99 -1.72 -1.98 -11.81
N ARG A 100 -1.88 -2.55 -13.01
CA ARG A 100 -2.59 -3.82 -13.25
C ARG A 100 -1.94 -4.99 -12.50
N ALA A 101 -0.62 -5.12 -12.59
CA ALA A 101 0.11 -6.14 -11.86
C ALA A 101 -0.06 -5.99 -10.35
N ALA A 102 0.02 -4.77 -9.83
CA ALA A 102 -0.14 -4.50 -8.40
C ALA A 102 -1.56 -4.79 -7.88
N MET A 103 -2.61 -4.53 -8.68
CA MET A 103 -3.98 -4.90 -8.34
C MET A 103 -4.13 -6.41 -8.19
N MET A 104 -3.59 -7.18 -9.14
CA MET A 104 -3.61 -8.65 -9.06
C MET A 104 -2.74 -9.17 -7.91
N GLY A 105 -1.59 -8.56 -7.67
CA GLY A 105 -0.67 -8.95 -6.60
C GLY A 105 -1.24 -8.72 -5.20
N ILE A 106 -1.85 -7.56 -4.94
CA ILE A 106 -2.43 -7.29 -3.61
C ILE A 106 -3.68 -8.15 -3.37
N PHE A 107 -4.51 -8.35 -4.39
CA PHE A 107 -5.66 -9.24 -4.28
C PHE A 107 -5.23 -10.68 -3.98
N GLY A 108 -4.21 -11.19 -4.69
CA GLY A 108 -3.64 -12.51 -4.42
C GLY A 108 -3.08 -12.63 -3.00
N ALA A 109 -2.36 -11.62 -2.52
CA ALA A 109 -1.83 -11.60 -1.15
C ALA A 109 -2.96 -11.63 -0.11
N MET A 110 -4.00 -10.80 -0.26
CA MET A 110 -5.13 -10.75 0.67
C MET A 110 -5.89 -12.09 0.72
N VAL A 111 -6.14 -12.71 -0.43
CA VAL A 111 -6.80 -14.03 -0.51
C VAL A 111 -5.89 -15.11 0.08
N GLY A 112 -4.59 -15.06 -0.21
CA GLY A 112 -3.61 -16.00 0.33
C GLY A 112 -3.53 -15.94 1.85
N GLU A 113 -3.41 -14.74 2.42
CA GLU A 113 -3.43 -14.52 3.88
C GLU A 113 -4.76 -14.99 4.49
N GLY A 114 -5.89 -14.69 3.85
CA GLY A 114 -7.22 -15.11 4.32
C GLY A 114 -7.44 -16.62 4.32
N VAL A 115 -6.89 -17.35 3.35
CA VAL A 115 -7.06 -18.81 3.21
C VAL A 115 -6.05 -19.59 4.06
N THR A 116 -4.80 -19.14 4.11
CA THR A 116 -3.73 -19.83 4.85
C THR A 116 -3.71 -19.47 6.33
N GLY A 117 -4.27 -18.32 6.71
CA GLY A 117 -4.17 -17.77 8.06
C GLY A 117 -2.76 -17.34 8.45
N GLN A 118 -1.83 -17.27 7.48
CA GLN A 118 -0.44 -16.90 7.65
C GLN A 118 -0.14 -15.62 6.87
N THR A 119 0.74 -14.78 7.41
CA THR A 119 1.25 -13.61 6.69
C THR A 119 2.11 -14.06 5.51
N LEU A 120 2.37 -13.17 4.55
CA LEU A 120 3.23 -13.51 3.41
C LEU A 120 4.62 -13.98 3.88
N ALA A 121 5.23 -13.31 4.87
CA ALA A 121 6.50 -13.74 5.47
C ALA A 121 6.43 -15.15 6.06
N GLU A 122 5.33 -15.47 6.77
CA GLU A 122 5.11 -16.78 7.38
C GLU A 122 4.90 -17.89 6.34
N GLN A 123 4.22 -17.61 5.22
CA GLN A 123 4.07 -18.56 4.11
C GLN A 123 5.42 -18.90 3.47
N TYR A 124 6.29 -17.90 3.29
CA TYR A 124 7.64 -18.12 2.78
C TYR A 124 8.52 -18.86 3.79
N ALA A 125 8.42 -18.55 5.08
CA ALA A 125 9.19 -19.22 6.14
C ALA A 125 8.75 -20.67 6.36
N SER A 126 7.46 -20.96 6.25
CA SER A 126 6.89 -22.30 6.42
C SER A 126 6.99 -23.18 5.16
N GLY A 127 7.38 -22.61 4.02
CA GLY A 127 7.37 -23.29 2.73
C GLY A 127 5.96 -23.54 2.18
N ASN A 128 4.92 -22.97 2.78
CA ASN A 128 3.52 -23.09 2.35
C ASN A 128 3.19 -22.17 1.16
N ILE A 129 4.04 -22.21 0.14
CA ILE A 129 3.97 -21.33 -1.04
C ILE A 129 2.86 -21.78 -2.00
N PHE A 130 2.43 -23.04 -1.92
CA PHE A 130 1.42 -23.64 -2.81
C PHE A 130 0.03 -23.77 -2.20
N GLY A 131 -0.21 -23.19 -1.01
CA GLY A 131 -1.54 -23.13 -0.41
C GLY A 131 -2.09 -24.49 -0.03
N TYR A 132 -1.31 -25.30 0.68
CA TYR A 132 -1.89 -26.40 1.44
C TYR A 132 -2.44 -25.80 2.74
N GLY A 133 -3.66 -26.17 3.12
CA GLY A 133 -4.28 -25.74 4.37
C GLY A 133 -3.41 -26.04 5.60
N PRO A 134 -3.77 -25.52 6.78
CA PRO A 134 -2.92 -25.58 7.97
C PRO A 134 -2.50 -27.02 8.31
N PRO A 135 -1.34 -27.24 8.98
CA PRO A 135 -1.08 -28.52 9.65
C PRO A 135 -2.16 -28.84 10.70
#